data_AF-A0A7C1AYS9-F1
#
_entry.id   AF-A0A7C1AYS9-F1
#
_cell.length_a   1.000
_cell.length_b   1.000
_cell.length_c   1.000
_cell.angle_alpha   90.00
_cell.angle_beta   90.00
_cell.angle_gamma   90.00
#
_symmetry.space_group_name_H-M   'P 1'
#
loop_
_entity.id
_entity.type
_entity.pdbx_description
1 polymer ?
#
loop_
_entity_poly.entity_id
_entity_poly.type
_entity_poly.pdbx_seq_one_letter_code
_entity_poly.pdbx_strand_id
1 'polypeptide(L)' 'MKDESSFLKPLRRGETFRFACHPGVPCFTECCRDLRLMLTPYDVLKLAEGLKMSVSDFVDNYTNLEFMEPSGFPVLF' A
#
# COMPACT_ATOMS: atom_id res chain seq x y z
N MET A 1 15.66 29.51 -3.42
CA MET A 1 15.95 28.08 -3.21
C MET A 1 15.68 27.75 -1.76
N LYS A 2 14.52 27.16 -1.45
CA LYS A 2 14.26 26.63 -0.10
C LYS A 2 14.81 25.21 -0.09
N ASP A 3 15.68 24.94 0.86
CA ASP A 3 16.32 23.65 1.13
C ASP A 3 15.23 22.59 1.41
N GLU A 4 15.05 21.67 0.48
CA GLU A 4 13.96 20.69 0.42
C GLU A 4 14.35 19.37 1.14
N SER A 5 15.17 19.47 2.19
CA SER A 5 15.85 18.31 2.82
C SER A 5 15.48 18.09 4.30
N SER A 6 14.41 18.72 4.83
CA SER A 6 14.24 18.82 6.30
C SER A 6 13.11 17.98 6.95
N PHE A 7 12.37 17.13 6.24
CA PHE A 7 11.16 16.52 6.83
C PHE A 7 11.22 15.03 7.20
N LEU A 8 12.29 14.31 6.87
CA LEU A 8 12.44 12.90 7.25
C LEU A 8 13.61 12.74 8.22
N LYS A 9 13.30 12.53 9.50
CA LYS A 9 14.28 12.27 10.55
C LYS A 9 14.52 10.76 10.69
N PRO A 10 15.73 10.24 10.41
CA PRO A 10 16.04 8.84 10.58
C PRO A 10 15.89 8.40 12.04
N LEU A 11 15.31 7.22 12.27
CA LEU A 11 15.29 6.60 13.60
C LEU A 11 16.68 6.06 13.93
N ARG A 12 17.15 6.32 15.16
CA ARG A 12 18.40 5.75 15.68
C ARG A 12 18.19 4.29 16.09
N ARG A 13 19.29 3.53 16.17
CA ARG A 13 19.25 2.14 16.66
C ARG A 13 18.63 2.10 18.07
N GLY A 14 17.55 1.34 18.22
CA GLY A 14 16.82 1.20 19.49
C GLY A 14 15.79 2.30 19.77
N GLU A 15 15.68 3.32 18.91
CA GLU A 15 14.61 4.30 18.99
C GLU A 15 13.28 3.67 18.58
N THR A 16 12.21 4.01 19.29
CA THR A 16 10.85 3.54 18.98
C THR A 16 10.06 4.68 18.36
N PHE A 17 9.22 4.35 17.39
CA PHE A 17 8.26 5.25 16.78
C PHE A 17 6.87 4.63 16.92
N ARG A 18 5.89 5.44 17.33
CA ARG A 18 4.50 5.01 17.43
C ARG A 18 3.72 5.54 16.24
N PHE A 19 3.38 4.64 15.32
CA PHE A 19 2.48 4.96 14.22
C PHE A 19 1.05 5.22 14.75
N ALA A 20 0.43 6.31 14.30
CA ALA A 20 -0.88 6.76 14.79
C ALA A 20 -1.70 7.46 13.68
N CYS A 21 -1.89 6.80 12.54
CA CYS A 21 -2.82 7.28 11.50
C CYS A 21 -4.28 7.00 11.92
N HIS A 22 -5.09 8.05 12.10
CA HIS A 22 -6.51 7.95 12.48
C HIS A 22 -7.28 9.23 12.10
N PRO A 23 -8.64 9.22 12.06
CA PRO A 23 -9.45 10.39 11.66
C PRO A 23 -9.26 11.70 12.45
N GLY A 24 -8.49 11.68 13.53
CA GLY A 24 -8.26 12.83 14.41
C GLY A 24 -6.95 13.58 14.15
N VAL A 25 -6.10 13.12 13.22
CA VAL A 25 -4.87 13.85 12.84
C VAL A 25 -5.05 14.58 11.50
N PRO A 26 -4.37 15.72 11.28
CA PRO A 26 -4.53 16.51 10.05
C PRO A 26 -4.17 15.76 8.76
N CYS A 27 -3.20 14.85 8.82
CA CYS A 27 -2.72 14.10 7.66
C CYS A 27 -3.46 12.76 7.45
N PHE A 28 -4.63 12.55 8.07
CA PHE A 28 -5.35 11.29 7.94
C PHE A 28 -5.62 10.98 6.46
N THR A 29 -5.19 9.79 6.03
CA THR A 29 -5.25 9.28 4.66
C THR A 29 -4.36 9.98 3.63
N GLU A 30 -3.66 11.06 3.96
CA GLU A 30 -2.87 11.84 2.98
C GLU A 30 -1.79 10.99 2.28
N CYS A 31 -1.12 10.11 3.02
CA CYS A 31 -0.08 9.25 2.47
C CYS A 31 -0.58 7.92 1.89
N CYS A 32 -1.81 7.47 2.20
CA CYS A 32 -2.26 6.13 1.85
C CYS A 32 -3.51 6.05 0.95
N ARG A 33 -4.29 7.12 0.83
CA ARG A 33 -5.59 7.11 0.12
C ARG A 33 -5.51 6.83 -1.38
N ASP A 34 -4.37 7.12 -1.99
CA ASP A 34 -4.17 7.08 -3.44
C ASP A 34 -2.84 6.39 -3.77
N LEU A 35 -2.51 5.37 -2.97
CA LEU A 35 -1.35 4.53 -3.24
C LEU A 35 -1.70 3.53 -4.32
N ARG A 36 -0.83 3.44 -5.31
CA ARG A 36 -0.81 2.35 -6.28
C ARG A 36 0.17 1.29 -5.78
N LEU A 37 -0.36 0.20 -5.24
CA LEU A 37 0.42 -0.87 -4.61
C LEU A 37 0.34 -2.13 -5.44
N MET A 38 1.48 -2.66 -5.87
CA MET A 38 1.50 -4.00 -6.45
C MET A 38 1.11 -5.02 -5.37
N LEU A 39 0.17 -5.90 -5.68
CA LEU A 39 -0.22 -7.01 -4.84
C LEU A 39 0.51 -8.28 -5.27
N THR A 40 1.23 -8.90 -4.33
CA THR A 40 1.77 -10.24 -4.55
C THR A 40 0.65 -11.28 -4.46
N PRO A 41 0.83 -12.50 -5.00
CA PRO A 41 -0.16 -13.56 -4.85
C PRO A 41 -0.52 -13.86 -3.39
N TYR A 42 0.41 -13.67 -2.46
CA TYR A 42 0.16 -13.87 -1.04
C TYR A 42 -0.70 -12.75 -0.45
N ASP A 43 -0.51 -11.50 -0.89
CA ASP A 43 -1.35 -10.37 -0.48
C ASP A 43 -2.79 -10.59 -0.95
N VAL A 44 -2.98 -10.98 -2.21
CA VAL A 44 -4.29 -11.30 -2.78
C VAL A 44 -5.02 -12.36 -1.95
N LEU A 45 -4.32 -13.46 -1.62
CA LEU A 45 -4.89 -14.53 -0.80
C LEU A 45 -5.31 -14.04 0.59
N LYS A 46 -4.44 -13.26 1.25
CA LYS A 46 -4.69 -12.77 2.61
C LYS A 46 -5.75 -11.68 2.69
N LEU A 47 -5.83 -10.80 1.69
CA LEU A 47 -6.85 -9.76 1.63
C LEU A 47 -8.23 -10.36 1.35
N ALA A 48 -8.33 -11.33 0.43
CA ALA A 48 -9.58 -12.05 0.18
C ALA A 48 -10.09 -12.80 1.43
N GLU A 49 -9.18 -13.49 2.14
CA GLU A 49 -9.49 -14.17 3.42
C GLU A 49 -9.99 -13.18 4.47
N GLY A 50 -9.29 -12.05 4.65
CA GLY A 50 -9.66 -11.01 5.61
C GLY A 50 -11.01 -10.36 5.32
N LEU A 51 -11.37 -10.23 4.04
CA LEU A 51 -12.66 -9.70 3.58
C LEU A 51 -13.75 -10.77 3.48
N LYS A 52 -13.43 -12.05 3.76
CA LYS A 52 -14.36 -13.20 3.71
C LYS A 52 -15.04 -13.35 2.34
N MET A 53 -14.28 -13.18 1.27
CA MET A 53 -14.73 -13.36 -0.11
C MET A 53 -13.85 -14.38 -0.85
N SER A 54 -14.29 -14.85 -2.01
CA SER A 54 -13.44 -15.68 -2.86
C SER A 54 -12.28 -14.86 -3.44
N VAL A 55 -11.18 -15.53 -3.80
CA VAL A 55 -10.05 -14.86 -4.48
C VAL A 55 -10.49 -14.24 -5.80
N SER A 56 -11.36 -14.92 -6.55
CA SER A 56 -11.91 -14.41 -7.82
C SER A 56 -12.70 -13.12 -7.60
N ASP A 57 -13.62 -13.10 -6.63
CA ASP A 57 -14.40 -11.89 -6.32
C ASP A 57 -13.50 -10.75 -5.85
N PHE A 58 -12.45 -11.05 -5.08
CA PHE A 58 -11.49 -10.03 -4.65
C PHE A 58 -10.77 -9.40 -5.84
N VAL A 59 -10.21 -10.23 -6.73
CA VAL A 59 -9.48 -9.76 -7.91
C VAL A 59 -10.40 -8.90 -8.79
N ASP A 60 -11.62 -9.35 -9.05
CA ASP A 60 -12.55 -8.67 -9.96
C ASP A 60 -13.06 -7.32 -9.41
N ASN A 61 -13.23 -7.21 -8.09
CA ASN A 61 -13.86 -6.02 -7.48
C ASN A 61 -12.87 -5.02 -6.87
N TYR A 62 -11.65 -5.46 -6.55
CA TYR A 62 -10.71 -4.66 -5.74
C TYR A 62 -9.31 -4.55 -6.32
N THR A 63 -9.04 -5.09 -7.52
CA THR A 63 -7.72 -4.99 -8.15
C THR A 63 -7.81 -4.54 -9.60
N ASN A 64 -6.69 -4.03 -10.13
CA ASN A 64 -6.49 -3.80 -11.55
C ASN A 64 -5.44 -4.77 -12.08
N LEU A 65 -5.78 -5.51 -13.14
CA LEU A 65 -4.86 -6.39 -13.83
C LEU A 65 -4.13 -5.63 -14.93
N GLU A 66 -2.81 -5.63 -14.86
CA GLU A 66 -1.92 -5.09 -15.89
C GLU A 66 -0.91 -6.14 -16.34
N PHE A 67 -0.34 -5.95 -17.54
CA PHE A 67 0.70 -6.84 -18.07
C PHE A 67 2.04 -6.11 -18.09
N MET A 68 3.02 -6.66 -17.40
CA MET A 68 4.34 -6.05 -17.30
C MET A 68 5.16 -6.32 -18.56
N GLU A 69 5.54 -5.25 -19.26
CA GLU A 69 6.47 -5.35 -20.39
C GLU A 69 7.93 -5.53 -19.94
N PRO A 70 8.76 -6.26 -20.71
CA PRO A 70 8.43 -7.03 -21.91
C PRO A 70 7.95 -8.46 -21.61
N SER A 71 7.91 -8.84 -20.33
CA SER A 71 7.67 -10.23 -19.91
C SER A 71 6.27 -10.75 -20.25
N GLY A 72 5.28 -9.85 -20.35
CA GLY A 72 3.88 -10.20 -20.52
C GLY A 72 3.26 -10.88 -19.28
N PHE A 73 3.91 -10.82 -18.12
CA PHE A 73 3.36 -11.40 -16.90
C PHE A 73 2.25 -10.53 -16.31
N PRO A 74 1.18 -11.14 -15.79
CA PRO A 74 0.12 -10.43 -15.09
C PRO A 74 0.64 -9.88 -13.76
N VAL A 75 0.30 -8.63 -13.48
CA VAL A 75 0.55 -7.95 -12.22
C VAL A 75 -0.76 -7.35 -11.74
N LEU A 76 -1.04 -7.55 -10.46
CA LEU A 76 -2.22 -6.99 -9.80
C LEU A 76 -1.80 -5.76 -9.01
N PHE A 77 -2.61 -4.71 -9.10
CA PHE A 77 -2.50 -3.47 -8.32
C PHE A 77 -3.79 -3.19 -7.57
#